data_AF-A0A6P6MEY0-F1
#
_entry.id   AF-A0A6P6MEY0-F1
#
_cell.length_a   1.000
_cell.length_b   1.000
_cell.length_c   1.000
_cell.angle_alpha   90.00
_cell.angle_beta   90.00
_cell.angle_gamma   90.00
#
_symmetry.space_group_name_H-M   'P 1'
#
loop_
_entity.id
_entity.type
_entity.pdbx_description
1 polymer ?
#
loop_
_entity_poly.entity_id
_entity_poly.type
_entity_poly.pdbx_seq_one_letter_code
_entity_poly.pdbx_strand_id
1 'polypeptide(L)'
;MAEVEDTLKRIQSINGVIGTIVVNAEGIPIRSTLDNSTSVQYAGLLHQLTMKARGTVRDIDPQNDLSFLRIRSKKHEIMVSTGGL
;
A
#
# COMPACT_ATOMS: atom_id res chain seq x y z
N MET A 1 -2.67 -8.17 -15.87
CA MET A 1 -3.88 -8.14 -15.01
C MET A 1 -4.06 -9.44 -14.21
N ALA A 2 -3.99 -10.62 -14.82
CA ALA A 2 -4.11 -11.90 -14.12
C ALA A 2 -3.10 -12.05 -12.94
N GLU A 3 -1.84 -11.67 -13.15
CA GLU A 3 -0.79 -11.76 -12.12
C GLU A 3 -1.05 -10.91 -10.86
N VAL A 4 -1.60 -9.70 -11.02
CA VAL A 4 -1.99 -8.83 -9.91
C VAL A 4 -3.14 -9.46 -9.13
N GLU A 5 -4.12 -10.04 -9.83
CA GLU A 5 -5.25 -10.71 -9.19
C GLU A 5 -4.82 -11.96 -8.41
N ASP A 6 -3.92 -12.76 -8.96
CA ASP A 6 -3.40 -13.95 -8.28
C ASP A 6 -2.56 -13.58 -7.07
N THR A 7 -1.76 -12.51 -7.16
CA THR A 7 -1.00 -11.98 -6.02
C THR A 7 -1.92 -11.47 -4.93
N LEU A 8 -2.99 -10.74 -5.27
CA LEU A 8 -3.97 -10.26 -4.29
C LEU A 8 -4.72 -11.41 -3.63
N LYS A 9 -5.14 -12.43 -4.39
CA LYS A 9 -5.79 -13.63 -3.83
C LYS A 9 -4.87 -14.36 -2.85
N ARG A 10 -3.58 -14.49 -3.19
CA ARG A 10 -2.57 -15.07 -2.29
C ARG A 10 -2.37 -14.25 -1.02
N ILE A 11 -2.44 -12.93 -1.09
CA ILE A 11 -2.33 -12.08 0.10
C ILE A 11 -3.59 -12.24 0.96
N GLN A 12 -4.77 -12.22 0.35
CA GLN A 12 -6.05 -12.37 1.06
C GLN A 12 -6.19 -13.73 1.74
N SER A 13 -5.54 -14.79 1.25
CA SER A 13 -5.57 -16.11 1.88
C SER A 13 -4.67 -16.25 3.10
N ILE A 14 -3.86 -15.25 3.43
CA ILE A 14 -3.00 -15.27 4.62
C ILE A 14 -3.84 -14.96 5.87
N ASN A 15 -3.75 -15.84 6.87
CA ASN A 15 -4.41 -15.65 8.16
C ASN A 15 -3.98 -14.32 8.81
N GLY A 16 -4.98 -13.51 9.18
CA GLY A 16 -4.78 -12.21 9.80
C GLY A 16 -4.80 -11.02 8.82
N VAL A 17 -4.90 -11.25 7.51
CA VAL A 17 -5.15 -10.17 6.55
C VAL A 17 -6.61 -9.71 6.67
N ILE A 18 -6.78 -8.44 7.06
CA ILE A 18 -8.10 -7.82 7.25
C ILE A 18 -8.67 -7.31 5.92
N GLY A 19 -7.80 -6.82 5.03
CA GLY A 19 -8.20 -6.38 3.71
C GLY A 19 -7.03 -5.89 2.85
N THR A 20 -7.31 -5.73 1.56
CA THR A 20 -6.35 -5.28 0.56
C THR A 20 -6.91 -4.10 -0.22
N ILE A 21 -6.06 -3.14 -0.56
CA ILE A 21 -6.41 -1.97 -1.39
C ILE A 21 -5.37 -1.84 -2.51
N VAL A 22 -5.83 -1.71 -3.75
CA VAL A 22 -5.01 -1.33 -4.91
C VAL A 22 -5.31 0.13 -5.20
N VAL A 23 -4.27 0.95 -5.29
CA VAL A 23 -4.37 2.40 -5.45
C VAL A 23 -3.61 2.82 -6.70
N ASN A 24 -4.14 3.79 -7.45
CA ASN A 24 -3.46 4.37 -8.61
C ASN A 24 -2.37 5.39 -8.19
N ALA A 25 -1.68 5.98 -9.16
CA ALA A 25 -0.63 6.98 -8.92
C ALA A 25 -1.14 8.28 -8.27
N GLU A 26 -2.45 8.54 -8.29
CA GLU A 26 -3.08 9.74 -7.74
C GLU A 26 -3.62 9.52 -6.32
N GLY A 27 -3.47 8.32 -5.75
CA GLY A 27 -4.02 7.98 -4.45
C GLY A 27 -5.50 7.55 -4.48
N ILE A 28 -6.04 7.19 -5.65
CA ILE A 28 -7.43 6.76 -5.82
C ILE A 28 -7.51 5.22 -5.77
N PRO A 29 -8.38 4.64 -4.91
CA PRO A 29 -8.58 3.19 -4.88
C PRO A 29 -9.16 2.68 -6.20
N ILE A 30 -8.48 1.73 -6.85
CA ILE A 30 -8.95 1.02 -8.04
C ILE A 30 -9.74 -0.24 -7.62
N ARG A 31 -9.25 -0.93 -6.59
CA ARG A 31 -9.86 -2.15 -6.04
C ARG A 31 -9.65 -2.19 -4.53
N SER A 32 -10.64 -2.71 -3.82
CA SER A 32 -10.55 -2.88 -2.37
C SER A 32 -11.45 -4.01 -1.91
N THR A 33 -11.07 -4.69 -0.83
CA THR A 33 -11.95 -5.60 -0.07
C THR A 33 -12.61 -4.92 1.11
N LEU A 34 -12.27 -3.65 1.39
CA LEU A 34 -12.85 -2.84 2.44
C LEU A 34 -14.03 -2.01 1.89
N ASP A 35 -14.83 -1.42 2.78
CA ASP A 35 -15.86 -0.49 2.37
C ASP A 35 -15.24 0.76 1.69
N ASN A 36 -16.05 1.43 0.87
CA ASN A 36 -15.58 2.56 0.06
C ASN A 36 -15.01 3.70 0.91
N SER A 37 -15.67 4.04 2.03
CA SER A 37 -15.26 5.17 2.87
C SER A 37 -13.89 4.94 3.50
N THR A 38 -13.68 3.74 4.05
CA THR A 38 -12.40 3.29 4.59
C THR A 38 -11.33 3.25 3.51
N SER A 39 -11.67 2.70 2.33
CA SER A 39 -10.72 2.57 1.21
C SER A 39 -10.19 3.92 0.74
N VAL A 40 -11.07 4.90 0.54
CA VAL A 40 -10.70 6.26 0.12
C VAL A 40 -9.84 6.95 1.17
N GLN A 41 -10.21 6.84 2.45
CA GLN A 41 -9.45 7.44 3.54
C GLN A 41 -8.03 6.87 3.62
N TYR A 42 -7.88 5.54 3.62
CA TYR A 42 -6.58 4.89 3.68
C TYR A 42 -5.73 5.18 2.45
N ALA A 43 -6.31 5.15 1.24
CA ALA A 43 -5.58 5.44 0.01
C ALA A 43 -4.98 6.85 0.02
N GLY A 44 -5.77 7.87 0.39
CA GLY A 44 -5.28 9.24 0.46
C GLY A 44 -4.17 9.44 1.50
N LEU A 45 -4.37 8.94 2.73
CA LEU A 45 -3.40 9.09 3.81
C LEU A 45 -2.10 8.33 3.54
N LEU A 46 -2.20 7.08 3.09
CA LEU A 46 -1.03 6.24 2.80
C LEU A 46 -0.27 6.73 1.57
N HIS A 47 -0.96 7.25 0.55
CA HIS A 47 -0.31 7.85 -0.61
C HIS A 47 0.58 9.04 -0.19
N GLN A 48 0.03 9.98 0.58
CA GLN A 48 0.81 11.14 1.08
C GLN A 48 1.99 10.71 1.95
N LEU A 49 1.79 9.74 2.86
CA LEU A 49 2.85 9.23 3.71
C LEU A 49 3.96 8.56 2.90
N THR A 50 3.58 7.75 1.92
CA THR A 50 4.51 7.02 1.04
C THR A 50 5.35 7.99 0.20
N MET A 51 4.76 9.05 -0.32
CA MET A 51 5.49 10.09 -1.05
C MET A 51 6.54 10.79 -0.18
N LYS A 52 6.19 11.11 1.07
CA LYS A 52 7.13 11.70 2.04
C LYS A 52 8.26 10.73 2.43
N ALA A 53 7.91 9.47 2.68
CA ALA A 53 8.88 8.43 3.00
C ALA A 53 9.86 8.20 1.84
N ARG A 54 9.37 8.17 0.59
CA ARG A 54 10.20 8.06 -0.61
C ARG A 54 11.16 9.23 -0.75
N GLY A 55 10.70 10.46 -0.52
CA GLY A 55 11.56 11.65 -0.49
C GLY A 55 12.66 11.51 0.56
N THR A 56 12.29 11.13 1.80
CA THR A 56 13.24 10.97 2.91
C THR A 56 14.32 9.91 2.60
N VAL A 57 13.96 8.80 1.98
CA VAL A 57 14.92 7.76 1.55
C VAL A 57 15.92 8.33 0.53
N ARG A 58 15.43 9.08 -0.45
CA ARG A 58 16.27 9.70 -1.49
C ARG A 58 17.14 10.84 -0.97
N ASP A 59 16.69 11.54 0.07
CA ASP A 59 17.48 12.58 0.74
C ASP A 59 18.68 11.99 1.50
N ILE A 60 18.56 10.75 1.99
CA ILE A 60 19.65 10.01 2.65
C ILE A 60 20.63 9.46 1.61
N ASP A 61 20.11 8.79 0.58
CA ASP A 61 20.90 8.28 -0.55
C ASP A 61 20.06 8.40 -1.84
N PRO A 62 20.46 9.29 -2.78
CA PRO A 62 19.75 9.48 -4.05
C PRO A 62 19.67 8.23 -4.94
N GLN A 63 20.53 7.23 -4.71
CA GLN A 63 20.50 5.96 -5.46
C GLN A 63 19.47 4.98 -4.90
N ASN A 64 18.92 5.22 -3.71
CA ASN A 64 17.94 4.35 -3.07
C ASN A 64 16.52 4.78 -3.45
N ASP A 65 15.63 3.80 -3.55
CA ASP A 65 14.20 4.04 -3.72
C ASP A 65 13.40 3.27 -2.69
N LEU A 66 12.28 3.85 -2.24
CA LEU A 66 11.38 3.16 -1.34
C LEU A 66 10.74 1.99 -2.09
N SER A 67 11.02 0.77 -1.65
CA SER A 67 10.42 -0.46 -2.20
C SER A 67 9.18 -0.90 -1.40
N PHE A 68 9.26 -0.79 -0.08
CA PHE A 68 8.24 -1.28 0.83
C PHE A 68 8.16 -0.45 2.10
N LEU A 69 6.95 -0.17 2.57
CA LEU A 69 6.68 0.54 3.81
C LEU A 69 5.79 -0.32 4.70
N ARG A 70 6.28 -0.66 5.89
CA ARG A 70 5.56 -1.42 6.92
C ARG A 70 5.27 -0.53 8.12
N ILE A 71 4.00 -0.29 8.41
CA ILE A 71 3.53 0.56 9.51
C ILE A 71 2.81 -0.34 10.51
N ARG A 72 3.36 -0.45 11.72
CA ARG A 72 2.77 -1.26 12.79
C ARG A 72 2.20 -0.37 13.87
N SER A 73 0.91 -0.55 14.15
CA SER A 73 0.23 0.04 15.31
C SER A 73 -0.07 -1.04 16.34
N LYS A 74 -0.68 -0.65 17.47
CA LYS A 74 -1.11 -1.61 18.51
C LYS A 74 -2.22 -2.56 18.03
N LYS A 75 -3.06 -2.11 17.09
CA LYS A 75 -4.23 -2.86 16.61
C LYS A 75 -4.02 -3.51 15.25
N HIS A 76 -3.36 -2.79 14.35
CA HIS A 76 -3.25 -3.18 12.94
C HIS A 76 -1.84 -2.99 12.42
N GLU A 77 -1.53 -3.76 11.38
CA GLU A 77 -0.34 -3.64 10.56
C GLU A 77 -0.76 -3.28 9.14
N ILE A 78 -0.08 -2.30 8.56
CA ILE A 78 -0.31 -1.82 7.20
C ILE A 78 0.99 -2.03 6.42
N MET A 79 0.87 -2.68 5.28
CA MET A 79 1.96 -3.01 4.40
C MET A 79 1.69 -2.36 3.04
N VAL A 80 2.59 -1.48 2.62
CA VAL A 80 2.47 -0.72 1.36
C VAL A 80 3.65 -1.06 0.48
N SER A 81 3.38 -1.53 -0.73
CA SER A 81 4.38 -1.73 -1.79
C SER A 81 4.27 -0.60 -2.81
N THR A 82 5.40 -0.01 -3.17
CA THR A 82 5.51 1.10 -4.14
C THR A 82 6.08 0.67 -5.49
N GLY A 83 6.62 -0.55 -5.57
CA GLY A 83 7.06 -1.15 -6.82
C GLY A 83 5.88 -1.57 -7.68
N GLY A 84 5.94 -1.30 -8.98
CA GLY A 84 5.01 -1.89 -9.94
C GLY A 84 5.07 -3.41 -9.84
N LEU A 85 3.91 -4.04 -9.69
CA LEU A 85 3.74 -5.47 -9.97
C LEU A 85 3.77 -5.66 -11.49
#